data_AF-A0A3B1CCY9-F1
#
_entry.id   AF-A0A3B1CCY9-F1
#
_cell.length_a   1.000
_cell.length_b   1.000
_cell.length_c   1.000
_cell.angle_alpha   90.00
_cell.angle_beta   90.00
_cell.angle_gamma   90.00
#
_symmetry.space_group_name_H-M   'P 1'
#
loop_
_entity.id
_entity.type
_entity.pdbx_description
1 polymer ?
#
loop_
_entity_poly.entity_id
_entity_poly.type
_entity_poly.pdbx_seq_one_letter_code
_entity_poly.pdbx_strand_id
1 'polypeptide(L)'
;MSAIPKKVSERLSRGIKKFQPVLSAALSRDVNEDDTVTIVTDILSDLFGYDKYSEITSEYAIHGTYCDLAIKIDGEVRLLVEVKAIGLDLKKNHLRQVCDYAANAGVDWVALTNGISWKIYKLLFSKPIDKEFVLEFDFTQLNHKSHDSLEDLYLLTREGRSKSALNDYYAQRQAMNRFSMGAIILSDPVLSVIRRELKKLSPKARLQNEDIKEIIAQEVLKREVTDGENASEAKKELIKAGRRQERAKQKAKAKQAPTISQNKNDFKEDLAASPPDESGSTPV
;
A
#
# COMPACT_ATOMS: atom_id res chain seq x y z
N MET A 1 6.07 -5.74 -4.28
CA MET A 1 6.93 -4.61 -3.90
C MET A 1 7.84 -4.26 -5.07
N SER A 2 8.17 -2.97 -5.21
CA SER A 2 9.09 -2.49 -6.24
C SER A 2 10.48 -3.06 -5.99
N ALA A 3 11.09 -3.68 -7.00
CA ALA A 3 12.42 -4.26 -6.86
C ALA A 3 13.44 -3.21 -6.43
N ILE A 4 14.26 -3.53 -5.41
CA ILE A 4 15.31 -2.65 -4.91
C ILE A 4 16.39 -2.51 -6.00
N PRO A 5 16.70 -1.29 -6.49
CA PRO A 5 17.77 -1.11 -7.46
C PRO A 5 19.11 -1.59 -6.90
N LYS A 6 19.92 -2.27 -7.72
CA LYS A 6 21.22 -2.84 -7.31
C LYS A 6 22.12 -1.84 -6.58
N LYS A 7 22.24 -0.61 -7.11
CA LYS A 7 23.02 0.48 -6.49
C LYS A 7 22.53 0.82 -5.07
N VAL A 8 21.22 0.80 -4.86
CA VAL A 8 20.61 1.08 -3.54
C VAL A 8 20.86 -0.09 -2.60
N SER A 9 20.66 -1.33 -3.04
CA SER A 9 20.96 -2.54 -2.26
C SER A 9 22.43 -2.56 -1.80
N GLU A 10 23.38 -2.27 -2.69
CA GLU A 10 24.81 -2.20 -2.33
C GLU A 10 25.15 -1.06 -1.36
N ARG A 11 24.47 0.09 -1.46
CA ARG A 11 24.60 1.18 -0.49
C ARG A 11 24.06 0.78 0.88
N LEU A 12 22.87 0.18 0.91
CA LEU A 12 22.24 -0.29 2.14
C LEU A 12 23.11 -1.34 2.85
N SER A 13 23.59 -2.35 2.12
CA SER A 13 24.49 -3.38 2.69
C SER A 13 25.78 -2.80 3.25
N ARG A 14 26.37 -1.78 2.60
CA ARG A 14 27.57 -1.09 3.11
C ARG A 14 27.25 -0.22 4.33
N GLY A 15 26.14 0.50 4.31
CA GLY A 15 25.75 1.38 5.40
C GLY A 15 25.39 0.60 6.67
N ILE A 16 24.73 -0.57 6.56
CA ILE A 16 24.51 -1.45 7.72
C ILE A 16 25.84 -1.80 8.39
N LYS A 17 26.83 -2.25 7.61
CA LYS A 17 28.17 -2.60 8.11
C LYS A 17 28.90 -1.41 8.74
N LYS A 18 28.70 -0.20 8.20
CA LYS A 18 29.29 1.03 8.70
C LYS A 18 28.66 1.45 10.03
N PHE A 19 27.34 1.49 10.11
CA PHE A 19 26.63 2.14 11.21
C PHE A 19 26.32 1.22 12.39
N GLN A 20 26.23 -0.11 12.20
CA GLN A 20 26.09 -1.03 13.33
C GLN A 20 27.18 -0.86 14.40
N PRO A 21 28.49 -0.89 14.08
CA PRO A 21 29.53 -0.68 15.09
C PRO A 21 29.51 0.74 15.68
N VAL A 22 29.12 1.75 14.90
CA VAL A 22 28.97 3.14 15.40
C VAL A 22 27.88 3.22 16.45
N LEU A 23 26.71 2.64 16.18
CA LEU A 23 25.58 2.59 17.11
C LEU A 23 25.93 1.77 18.36
N SER A 24 26.60 0.62 18.22
CA SER A 24 27.05 -0.16 19.37
C SER A 24 28.03 0.62 20.26
N ALA A 25 28.98 1.33 19.67
CA ALA A 25 29.94 2.14 20.42
C ALA A 25 29.28 3.38 21.06
N ALA A 26 28.32 3.99 20.39
CA ALA A 26 27.52 5.09 20.94
C ALA A 26 26.66 4.62 22.12
N LEU A 27 26.02 3.45 22.00
CA LEU A 27 25.24 2.86 23.09
C LEU A 27 26.11 2.53 24.30
N SER A 28 27.31 1.96 24.08
CA SER A 28 28.24 1.65 25.17
C SER A 28 28.73 2.89 25.95
N ARG A 29 28.68 4.06 25.31
CA ARG A 29 29.07 5.34 25.91
C ARG A 29 27.87 6.13 26.44
N ASP A 30 26.65 5.61 26.27
CA ASP A 30 25.39 6.26 26.62
C ASP A 30 25.32 7.71 26.13
N VAL A 31 25.55 7.91 24.82
CA VAL A 31 25.58 9.26 24.24
C VAL A 31 24.23 9.96 24.31
N ASN A 32 24.26 11.28 24.39
CA ASN A 32 23.06 12.11 24.56
C ASN A 32 22.24 12.22 23.24
N GLU A 33 21.15 12.99 23.29
CA GLU A 33 20.24 13.21 22.15
C GLU A 33 20.96 13.88 20.97
N ASP A 34 21.73 14.94 21.20
CA ASP A 34 22.44 15.70 20.15
C ASP A 34 23.47 14.84 19.39
N ASP A 35 24.25 14.03 20.11
CA ASP A 35 25.18 13.07 19.52
C ASP A 35 24.42 11.99 18.72
N THR A 36 23.25 11.56 19.22
CA THR A 36 22.40 10.59 18.52
C THR A 36 21.81 11.21 17.25
N VAL A 37 21.37 12.46 17.28
CA VAL A 37 20.91 13.24 16.10
C VAL A 37 21.99 13.31 15.04
N THR A 38 23.25 13.50 15.44
CA THR A 38 24.39 13.51 14.52
C THR A 38 24.55 12.17 13.81
N ILE A 39 24.52 11.06 14.56
CA ILE A 39 24.59 9.70 13.98
C ILE A 39 23.41 9.43 13.05
N VAL A 40 22.19 9.79 13.46
CA VAL A 40 20.98 9.63 12.65
C VAL A 40 21.06 10.45 11.37
N THR A 41 21.58 11.68 11.42
CA THR A 41 21.80 12.52 10.24
C THR A 41 22.75 11.85 9.25
N ASP A 42 23.83 11.24 9.73
CA ASP A 42 24.77 10.51 8.88
C ASP A 42 24.13 9.24 8.30
N ILE A 43 23.25 8.55 9.04
CA ILE A 43 22.47 7.42 8.51
C ILE A 43 21.52 7.91 7.39
N LEU A 44 20.78 8.99 7.62
CA LEU A 44 19.88 9.57 6.61
C LEU A 44 20.64 9.95 5.33
N SER A 45 21.83 10.54 5.47
CA SER A 45 22.70 10.89 4.35
C SER A 45 23.27 9.67 3.65
N ASP A 46 24.09 8.88 4.33
CA ASP A 46 24.97 7.89 3.69
C ASP A 46 24.26 6.58 3.37
N LEU A 47 23.32 6.16 4.22
CA LEU A 47 22.56 4.93 4.03
C LEU A 47 21.31 5.21 3.19
N PHE A 48 20.50 6.18 3.59
CA PHE A 48 19.23 6.48 2.91
C PHE A 48 19.38 7.37 1.67
N GLY A 49 20.53 8.02 1.49
CA GLY A 49 20.90 8.71 0.26
C GLY A 49 20.29 10.10 0.12
N TYR A 50 19.89 10.73 1.24
CA TYR A 50 19.46 12.12 1.24
C TYR A 50 20.65 13.07 1.17
N ASP A 51 20.51 14.19 0.47
CA ASP A 51 21.52 15.24 0.49
C ASP A 51 21.52 15.97 1.84
N LYS A 52 22.66 15.98 2.53
CA LYS A 52 22.82 16.55 3.87
C LYS A 52 22.56 18.05 3.93
N TYR A 53 22.74 18.79 2.83
CA TYR A 53 22.64 20.25 2.80
C TYR A 53 21.30 20.74 2.28
N SER A 54 20.68 20.01 1.34
CA SER A 54 19.42 20.43 0.71
C SER A 54 18.20 19.63 1.14
N GLU A 55 18.37 18.36 1.54
CA GLU A 55 17.25 17.44 1.80
C GLU A 55 17.08 17.12 3.29
N ILE A 56 18.10 17.30 4.12
CA ILE A 56 18.01 17.16 5.58
C ILE A 56 17.99 18.55 6.21
N THR A 57 16.97 18.85 7.01
CA THR A 57 16.86 20.10 7.77
C THR A 57 16.82 19.80 9.26
N SER A 58 17.74 20.36 10.03
CA SER A 58 17.70 20.35 11.50
C SER A 58 16.83 21.48 12.04
N GLU A 59 16.26 21.29 13.23
CA GLU A 59 15.48 22.32 13.95
C GLU A 59 14.36 22.94 13.09
N TYR A 60 13.54 22.10 12.48
CA TYR A 60 12.46 22.60 11.63
C TYR A 60 11.36 23.21 12.50
N ALA A 61 11.30 24.54 12.54
CA ALA A 61 10.33 25.31 13.31
C ALA A 61 8.91 25.16 12.73
N ILE A 62 7.99 24.63 13.54
CA ILE A 62 6.56 24.58 13.26
C ILE A 62 5.85 25.29 14.41
N HIS A 63 5.36 26.50 14.16
CA HIS A 63 4.53 27.27 15.12
C HIS A 63 5.12 27.39 16.54
N GLY A 64 6.44 27.62 16.65
CA GLY A 64 7.11 27.84 17.94
C GLY A 64 7.61 26.58 18.64
N THR A 65 7.56 25.42 17.97
CA THR A 65 8.18 24.17 18.44
C THR A 65 9.02 23.54 17.33
N TYR A 66 10.01 22.74 17.69
CA TYR A 66 11.02 22.19 16.77
C TYR A 66 10.92 20.67 16.71
N CYS A 67 11.02 20.12 15.50
CA CYS A 67 11.33 18.71 15.28
C CYS A 67 12.83 18.59 14.99
N ASP A 68 13.46 17.54 15.51
CA ASP A 68 14.92 17.38 15.41
C ASP A 68 15.39 17.39 13.96
N LEU A 69 14.73 16.60 13.10
CA LEU A 69 15.09 16.48 11.70
C LEU A 69 13.85 16.43 10.80
N ALA A 70 13.92 17.11 9.66
CA ALA A 70 12.92 17.06 8.60
C ALA A 70 13.57 16.65 7.28
N ILE A 71 12.98 15.69 6.58
CA ILE A 71 13.39 15.30 5.23
C ILE A 71 12.56 16.05 4.21
N LYS A 72 13.23 16.78 3.33
CA LYS A 72 12.65 17.49 2.21
C LYS A 72 12.97 16.78 0.90
N ILE A 73 11.97 16.63 0.04
CA ILE A 73 12.14 16.14 -1.32
C ILE A 73 11.44 17.14 -2.22
N ASP A 74 12.16 17.66 -3.20
CA ASP A 74 11.68 18.70 -4.13
C ASP A 74 11.15 19.95 -3.40
N GLY A 75 11.78 20.32 -2.28
CA GLY A 75 11.42 21.49 -1.47
C GLY A 75 10.27 21.28 -0.48
N GLU A 76 9.56 20.15 -0.54
CA GLU A 76 8.46 19.82 0.37
C GLU A 76 8.91 18.90 1.49
N VAL A 77 8.47 19.16 2.73
CA VAL A 77 8.71 18.24 3.85
C VAL A 77 7.89 16.97 3.66
N ARG A 78 8.57 15.83 3.57
CA ARG A 78 7.96 14.52 3.34
C ARG A 78 7.99 13.61 4.54
N LEU A 79 8.87 13.83 5.50
CA LEU A 79 9.02 13.01 6.71
C LEU A 79 9.57 13.89 7.83
N LEU A 80 8.93 13.84 9.00
CA LEU A 80 9.50 14.36 10.24
C LEU A 80 10.12 13.22 11.04
N VAL A 81 11.29 13.46 11.64
CA VAL A 81 12.05 12.48 12.39
C VAL A 81 12.35 13.05 13.77
N GLU A 82 11.72 12.45 14.78
CA GLU A 82 12.01 12.71 16.19
C GLU A 82 13.10 11.74 16.65
N VAL A 83 14.17 12.29 17.20
CA VAL A 83 15.32 11.56 17.71
C VAL A 83 15.34 11.63 19.23
N LYS A 84 15.79 10.57 19.88
CA LYS A 84 15.99 10.50 21.33
C LYS A 84 17.39 9.99 21.63
N ALA A 85 17.87 10.21 22.85
CA ALA A 85 19.13 9.65 23.32
C ALA A 85 19.20 8.12 23.10
N ILE A 86 20.38 7.60 22.75
CA ILE A 86 20.54 6.23 22.24
C ILE A 86 20.07 5.14 23.21
N GLY A 87 20.26 5.34 24.51
CA GLY A 87 19.84 4.42 25.57
C GLY A 87 18.37 4.56 25.98
N LEU A 88 17.63 5.54 25.44
CA LEU A 88 16.27 5.84 25.85
C LEU A 88 15.24 4.98 25.10
N ASP A 89 14.33 4.38 25.85
CA ASP A 89 13.16 3.70 25.28
C ASP A 89 12.20 4.68 24.59
N LEU A 90 11.75 4.30 23.40
CA LEU A 90 10.80 5.08 22.59
C LEU A 90 9.36 4.89 23.12
N LYS A 91 8.87 5.90 23.86
CA LYS A 91 7.56 5.91 24.53
C LYS A 91 6.49 6.66 23.73
N LYS A 92 5.21 6.40 24.07
CA LYS A 92 4.03 7.04 23.45
C LYS A 92 4.03 8.57 23.53
N ASN A 93 4.61 9.14 24.58
CA ASN A 93 4.66 10.60 24.76
C ASN A 93 5.57 11.27 23.72
N HIS A 94 6.70 10.65 23.36
CA HIS A 94 7.58 11.15 22.30
C HIS A 94 6.84 11.15 20.96
N LEU A 95 6.09 10.08 20.68
CA LEU A 95 5.27 9.99 19.46
C LEU A 95 4.21 11.09 19.38
N ARG A 96 3.59 11.47 20.52
CA ARG A 96 2.58 12.52 20.54
C ARG A 96 3.14 13.86 20.08
N GLN A 97 4.33 14.24 20.58
CA GLN A 97 5.00 15.50 20.22
C GLN A 97 5.17 15.61 18.70
N VAL A 98 5.75 14.59 18.08
CA VAL A 98 6.01 14.60 16.64
C VAL A 98 4.76 14.48 15.77
N CYS A 99 3.71 13.77 16.24
CA CYS A 99 2.43 13.74 15.54
C CYS A 99 1.73 15.11 15.54
N ASP A 100 1.81 15.85 16.65
CA ASP A 100 1.20 17.19 16.73
C ASP A 100 1.90 18.16 15.74
N TYR A 101 3.22 18.02 15.52
CA TYR A 101 3.95 18.80 14.50
C TYR A 101 3.57 18.41 13.08
N ALA A 102 3.56 17.11 12.79
CA ALA A 102 3.25 16.57 11.47
C ALA A 102 1.83 16.96 11.04
N ALA A 103 0.88 16.93 11.98
CA ALA A 103 -0.49 17.40 11.80
C ALA A 103 -0.54 18.87 11.33
N ASN A 104 0.15 19.77 12.04
CA ASN A 104 0.17 21.20 11.73
C ASN A 104 0.91 21.53 10.42
N ALA A 105 1.92 20.72 10.06
CA ALA A 105 2.69 20.89 8.83
C ALA A 105 2.06 20.20 7.60
N GLY A 106 0.96 19.46 7.77
CA GLY A 106 0.35 18.68 6.69
C GLY A 106 1.22 17.50 6.23
N VAL A 107 2.12 17.02 7.09
CA VAL A 107 3.03 15.90 6.81
C VAL A 107 2.37 14.61 7.33
N ASP A 108 2.20 13.62 6.47
CA ASP A 108 1.52 12.37 6.79
C ASP A 108 2.45 11.25 7.27
N TRP A 109 3.76 11.49 7.32
CA TRP A 109 4.76 10.50 7.70
C TRP A 109 5.67 10.98 8.82
N VAL A 110 5.84 10.13 9.82
CA VAL A 110 6.66 10.40 11.00
C VAL A 110 7.55 9.20 11.31
N ALA A 111 8.80 9.47 11.68
CA ALA A 111 9.70 8.51 12.30
C ALA A 111 10.02 8.93 13.73
N LEU A 112 10.06 7.96 14.64
CA LEU A 112 10.58 8.10 16.00
C LEU A 112 11.75 7.13 16.15
N THR A 113 12.91 7.62 16.55
CA THR A 113 14.12 6.79 16.64
C THR A 113 15.06 7.20 17.78
N ASN A 114 15.87 6.27 18.26
CA ASN A 114 17.05 6.52 19.10
C ASN A 114 18.34 6.06 18.38
N GLY A 115 18.31 5.99 17.04
CA GLY A 115 19.38 5.41 16.21
C GLY A 115 19.31 3.89 16.10
N ILE A 116 18.96 3.18 17.19
CA ILE A 116 18.83 1.72 17.22
C ILE A 116 17.44 1.29 16.78
N SER A 117 16.39 1.66 17.52
CA SER A 117 15.00 1.38 17.16
C SER A 117 14.50 2.47 16.23
N TRP A 118 13.87 2.08 15.13
CA TRP A 118 13.21 2.99 14.20
C TRP A 118 11.74 2.61 14.11
N LYS A 119 10.84 3.53 14.48
CA LYS A 119 9.39 3.32 14.43
C LYS A 119 8.77 4.32 13.46
N ILE A 120 8.09 3.80 12.44
CA ILE A 120 7.51 4.60 11.36
C ILE A 120 5.99 4.59 11.49
N TYR A 121 5.39 5.78 11.41
CA TYR A 121 3.97 6.01 11.55
C TYR A 121 3.42 6.81 10.38
N LYS A 122 2.17 6.50 10.01
CA LYS A 122 1.38 7.31 9.09
C LYS A 122 0.32 8.07 9.88
N LEU A 123 0.23 9.38 9.68
CA LEU A 123 -0.87 10.18 10.21
C LEU A 123 -2.09 10.06 9.29
N LEU A 124 -3.26 9.98 9.93
CA LEU A 124 -4.55 10.03 9.28
C LEU A 124 -5.20 11.37 9.63
N PHE A 125 -5.39 12.22 8.63
CA PHE A 125 -6.03 13.53 8.79
C PHE A 125 -7.55 13.41 8.93
N SER A 126 -8.00 12.63 9.91
CA SER A 126 -9.38 12.53 10.37
C SER A 126 -9.68 13.57 11.46
N LYS A 127 -10.93 13.60 11.93
CA LYS A 127 -11.35 14.40 13.08
C LYS A 127 -11.87 13.46 14.18
N PRO A 128 -11.10 13.18 15.25
CA PRO A 128 -9.76 13.68 15.57
C PRO A 128 -8.66 13.09 14.69
N ILE A 129 -7.46 13.71 14.70
CA ILE A 129 -6.29 13.19 14.00
C ILE A 129 -5.93 11.85 14.60
N ASP A 130 -5.73 10.86 13.73
CA ASP A 130 -5.34 9.52 14.13
C ASP A 130 -3.96 9.17 13.54
N LYS A 131 -3.38 8.06 13.99
CA LYS A 131 -2.09 7.58 13.52
C LYS A 131 -2.04 6.06 13.50
N GLU A 132 -1.33 5.54 12.53
CA GLU A 132 -1.12 4.11 12.39
C GLU A 132 0.36 3.79 12.39
N PHE A 133 0.69 2.75 13.16
CA PHE A 133 2.00 2.15 13.10
C PHE A 133 2.18 1.44 11.75
N VAL A 134 3.34 1.61 11.10
CA VAL A 134 3.61 1.06 9.76
C VAL A 134 4.75 0.03 9.78
N LEU A 135 5.83 0.32 10.48
CA LEU A 135 7.09 -0.41 10.38
C LEU A 135 7.93 -0.15 11.63
N GLU A 136 8.56 -1.19 12.16
CA GLU A 136 9.61 -1.08 13.17
C GLU A 136 10.77 -2.01 12.81
N PHE A 137 11.98 -1.53 13.00
CA PHE A 137 13.17 -2.36 12.94
C PHE A 137 14.20 -1.91 13.99
N ASP A 138 15.00 -2.87 14.45
CA ASP A 138 16.21 -2.64 15.23
C ASP A 138 17.41 -2.65 14.28
N PHE A 139 18.07 -1.51 14.16
CA PHE A 139 19.20 -1.32 13.26
C PHE A 139 20.36 -2.28 13.56
N THR A 140 20.59 -2.61 14.83
CA THR A 140 21.67 -3.51 15.27
C THR A 140 21.38 -4.97 14.92
N GLN A 141 20.12 -5.33 14.66
CA GLN A 141 19.70 -6.68 14.28
C GLN A 141 19.55 -6.86 12.76
N LEU A 142 19.76 -5.80 11.96
CA LEU A 142 19.68 -5.88 10.50
C LEU A 142 20.78 -6.79 9.93
N ASN A 143 20.40 -7.63 8.97
CA ASN A 143 21.35 -8.45 8.23
C ASN A 143 21.58 -7.87 6.84
N HIS A 144 22.81 -7.41 6.57
CA HIS A 144 23.20 -6.79 5.29
C HIS A 144 23.09 -7.68 4.05
N LYS A 145 22.86 -8.99 4.23
CA LYS A 145 22.60 -9.97 3.14
C LYS A 145 21.13 -10.38 3.05
N SER A 146 20.32 -10.05 4.06
CA SER A 146 18.91 -10.42 4.09
C SER A 146 18.12 -9.48 3.18
N HIS A 147 17.31 -10.06 2.29
CA HIS A 147 16.42 -9.29 1.44
C HIS A 147 15.42 -8.48 2.27
N ASP A 148 14.83 -9.09 3.30
CA ASP A 148 13.82 -8.45 4.15
C ASP A 148 14.38 -7.23 4.87
N SER A 149 15.58 -7.34 5.46
CA SER A 149 16.25 -6.19 6.09
C SER A 149 16.54 -5.07 5.09
N LEU A 150 16.85 -5.39 3.84
CA LEU A 150 17.09 -4.39 2.80
C LEU A 150 15.77 -3.77 2.31
N GLU A 151 14.68 -4.53 2.25
CA GLU A 151 13.35 -4.02 1.92
C GLU A 151 12.87 -3.02 2.96
N ASP A 152 12.96 -3.36 4.25
CA ASP A 152 12.56 -2.46 5.35
C ASP A 152 13.27 -1.10 5.27
N LEU A 153 14.59 -1.13 5.03
CA LEU A 153 15.39 0.09 4.87
C LEU A 153 15.07 0.83 3.56
N TYR A 154 14.81 0.09 2.47
CA TYR A 154 14.52 0.68 1.17
C TYR A 154 13.31 1.62 1.23
N LEU A 155 12.30 1.30 2.06
CA LEU A 155 11.12 2.14 2.28
C LEU A 155 11.45 3.56 2.75
N LEU A 156 12.57 3.73 3.45
CA LEU A 156 13.03 5.01 3.99
C LEU A 156 14.10 5.72 3.14
N THR A 157 14.62 5.06 2.11
CA THR A 157 15.57 5.68 1.18
C THR A 157 14.94 6.79 0.36
N ARG A 158 15.77 7.74 -0.08
CA ARG A 158 15.35 8.80 -1.01
C ARG A 158 14.68 8.22 -2.25
N GLU A 159 15.25 7.15 -2.82
CA GLU A 159 14.71 6.47 -4.00
C GLU A 159 13.37 5.77 -3.72
N GLY A 160 13.26 5.11 -2.56
CA GLY A 160 12.03 4.46 -2.13
C GLY A 160 10.90 5.46 -1.94
N ARG A 161 11.16 6.58 -1.26
CA ARG A 161 10.16 7.66 -1.08
C ARG A 161 9.75 8.32 -2.39
N SER A 162 10.71 8.62 -3.27
CA SER A 162 10.43 9.25 -4.57
C SER A 162 9.55 8.36 -5.47
N LYS A 163 9.58 7.04 -5.26
CA LYS A 163 8.76 6.06 -6.00
C LYS A 163 7.53 5.59 -5.20
N SER A 164 7.13 6.32 -4.17
CA SER A 164 5.98 5.98 -3.32
C SER A 164 6.07 4.60 -2.64
N ALA A 165 7.27 4.00 -2.49
CA ALA A 165 7.42 2.65 -1.96
C ALA A 165 6.81 2.49 -0.56
N LEU A 166 6.97 3.50 0.31
CA LEU A 166 6.37 3.51 1.64
C LEU A 166 4.84 3.59 1.60
N ASN A 167 4.27 4.35 0.66
CA ASN A 167 2.82 4.43 0.45
C ASN A 167 2.27 3.10 -0.09
N ASP A 168 2.96 2.48 -1.05
CA ASP A 168 2.59 1.19 -1.62
C ASP A 168 2.65 0.08 -0.56
N TYR A 169 3.71 0.07 0.25
CA TYR A 169 3.87 -0.84 1.37
C TYR A 169 2.73 -0.68 2.40
N TYR A 170 2.40 0.57 2.74
CA TYR A 170 1.29 0.87 3.63
C TYR A 170 -0.06 0.41 3.06
N ALA A 171 -0.32 0.68 1.77
CA ALA A 171 -1.54 0.21 1.10
C ALA A 171 -1.63 -1.32 1.07
N GLN A 172 -0.52 -2.01 0.84
CA GLN A 172 -0.45 -3.47 0.92
C GLN A 172 -0.73 -3.96 2.35
N ARG A 173 -0.15 -3.33 3.38
CA ARG A 173 -0.38 -3.68 4.78
C ARG A 173 -1.84 -3.47 5.17
N GLN A 174 -2.46 -2.40 4.69
CA GLN A 174 -3.89 -2.16 4.89
C GLN A 174 -4.76 -3.21 4.20
N ALA A 175 -4.42 -3.60 2.97
CA ALA A 175 -5.11 -4.69 2.29
C ALA A 175 -4.97 -6.04 3.03
N MET A 176 -3.85 -6.23 3.74
CA MET A 176 -3.59 -7.40 4.57
C MET A 176 -4.07 -7.24 6.02
N ASN A 177 -4.86 -6.22 6.34
CA ASN A 177 -5.35 -6.04 7.70
C ASN A 177 -6.32 -7.17 8.09
N ARG A 178 -6.42 -7.43 9.41
CA ARG A 178 -7.21 -8.57 9.94
C ARG A 178 -8.66 -8.56 9.47
N PHE A 179 -9.26 -7.38 9.31
CA PHE A 179 -10.64 -7.21 8.86
C PHE A 179 -10.81 -7.60 7.39
N SER A 180 -9.87 -7.19 6.53
CA SER A 180 -9.82 -7.54 5.12
C SER A 180 -9.61 -9.04 4.93
N MET A 181 -8.68 -9.63 5.69
CA MET A 181 -8.47 -11.08 5.70
C MET A 181 -9.73 -11.83 6.17
N GLY A 182 -10.37 -11.38 7.25
CA GLY A 182 -11.62 -11.95 7.75
C GLY A 182 -12.75 -11.87 6.72
N ALA A 183 -12.93 -10.71 6.07
CA ALA A 183 -13.92 -10.51 5.02
C ALA A 183 -13.67 -11.43 3.81
N ILE A 184 -12.41 -11.61 3.40
CA ILE A 184 -12.02 -12.50 2.30
C ILE A 184 -12.29 -13.96 2.66
N ILE A 185 -11.91 -14.41 3.86
CA ILE A 185 -12.12 -15.79 4.32
C ILE A 185 -13.62 -16.13 4.32
N LEU A 186 -14.47 -15.20 4.76
CA LEU A 186 -15.92 -15.35 4.83
C LEU A 186 -16.64 -15.10 3.48
N SER A 187 -15.91 -14.97 2.37
CA SER A 187 -16.48 -14.74 1.04
C SER A 187 -16.84 -16.04 0.32
N ASP A 188 -17.90 -16.01 -0.49
CA ASP A 188 -18.39 -17.20 -1.22
C ASP A 188 -17.32 -17.94 -2.05
N PRO A 189 -16.40 -17.25 -2.76
CA PRO A 189 -15.33 -17.94 -3.48
C PRO A 189 -14.43 -18.77 -2.56
N VAL A 190 -14.05 -18.23 -1.40
CA VAL A 190 -13.16 -18.92 -0.45
C VAL A 190 -13.91 -20.02 0.30
N LEU A 191 -15.13 -19.75 0.77
CA LEU A 191 -16.00 -20.75 1.38
C LEU A 191 -16.25 -21.94 0.46
N SER A 192 -16.41 -21.69 -0.85
CA SER A 192 -16.56 -22.75 -1.85
C SER A 192 -15.31 -23.62 -2.01
N VAL A 193 -14.11 -23.03 -1.89
CA VAL A 193 -12.85 -23.79 -1.88
C VAL A 193 -12.77 -24.63 -0.61
N ILE A 194 -13.02 -24.04 0.56
CA ILE A 194 -13.01 -24.75 1.85
C ILE A 194 -13.98 -25.94 1.82
N ARG A 195 -15.21 -25.72 1.35
CA ARG A 195 -16.21 -26.77 1.17
C ARG A 195 -15.71 -27.91 0.29
N ARG A 196 -15.05 -27.60 -0.83
CA ARG A 196 -14.51 -28.61 -1.75
C ARG A 196 -13.42 -29.43 -1.09
N GLU A 197 -12.52 -28.81 -0.32
CA GLU A 197 -11.48 -29.53 0.41
C GLU A 197 -12.06 -30.39 1.54
N LEU A 198 -13.04 -29.89 2.29
CA LEU A 198 -13.76 -30.67 3.30
C LEU A 198 -14.49 -31.88 2.69
N LYS A 199 -15.06 -31.75 1.49
CA LYS A 199 -15.72 -32.85 0.80
C LYS A 199 -14.75 -33.96 0.36
N LYS A 200 -13.46 -33.66 0.15
CA LYS A 200 -12.46 -34.70 -0.11
C LYS A 200 -12.18 -35.53 1.14
N LEU A 201 -12.16 -34.88 2.32
CA LEU A 201 -11.98 -35.53 3.61
C LEU A 201 -13.23 -36.32 4.03
N SER A 202 -14.41 -35.78 3.73
CA SER A 202 -15.70 -36.34 4.11
C SER A 202 -16.68 -36.39 2.93
N PRO A 203 -16.54 -37.35 1.99
CA PRO A 203 -17.31 -37.38 0.74
C PRO A 203 -18.83 -37.49 0.91
N LYS A 204 -19.28 -38.07 2.03
CA LYS A 204 -20.70 -38.27 2.35
C LYS A 204 -21.32 -37.08 3.09
N ALA A 205 -20.52 -36.11 3.52
CA ALA A 205 -21.02 -34.96 4.28
C ALA A 205 -21.81 -34.00 3.37
N ARG A 206 -23.00 -33.60 3.84
CA ARG A 206 -23.78 -32.52 3.23
C ARG A 206 -23.30 -31.19 3.80
N LEU A 207 -22.37 -30.54 3.11
CA LEU A 207 -21.78 -29.28 3.54
C LEU A 207 -22.35 -28.11 2.72
N GLN A 208 -22.87 -27.09 3.40
CA GLN A 208 -23.24 -25.81 2.76
C GLN A 208 -22.23 -24.72 3.12
N ASN A 209 -22.12 -23.72 2.24
CA ASN A 209 -21.23 -22.59 2.50
C ASN A 209 -21.68 -21.78 3.73
N GLU A 210 -22.99 -21.69 3.99
CA GLU A 210 -23.51 -20.93 5.15
C GLU A 210 -23.11 -21.59 6.48
N ASP A 211 -23.22 -22.92 6.58
CA ASP A 211 -22.77 -23.68 7.77
C ASP A 211 -21.27 -23.46 8.03
N ILE A 212 -20.45 -23.54 6.97
CA ILE A 212 -19.00 -23.34 7.04
C ILE A 212 -18.68 -21.91 7.49
N LYS A 213 -19.39 -20.93 6.93
CA LYS A 213 -19.22 -19.52 7.27
C LYS A 213 -19.57 -19.23 8.71
N GLU A 214 -20.64 -19.83 9.23
CA GLU A 214 -21.04 -19.67 10.63
C GLU A 214 -19.98 -20.21 11.58
N ILE A 215 -19.50 -21.45 11.34
CA ILE A 215 -18.41 -22.05 12.12
C ILE A 215 -17.15 -21.17 12.07
N ILE A 216 -16.74 -20.73 10.88
CA ILE A 216 -15.54 -19.88 10.76
C ILE A 216 -15.73 -18.55 11.51
N ALA A 217 -16.89 -17.90 11.38
CA ALA A 217 -17.14 -16.61 12.00
C ALA A 217 -17.25 -16.69 13.53
N GLN A 218 -17.85 -17.76 14.07
CA GLN A 218 -18.14 -17.87 15.50
C GLN A 218 -17.05 -18.61 16.28
N GLU A 219 -16.40 -19.61 15.68
CA GLU A 219 -15.50 -20.53 16.38
C GLU A 219 -14.03 -20.35 15.98
N VAL A 220 -13.75 -19.86 14.77
CA VAL A 220 -12.37 -19.76 14.24
C VAL A 220 -11.84 -18.33 14.30
N LEU A 221 -12.64 -17.35 13.87
CA LEU A 221 -12.26 -15.95 13.86
C LEU A 221 -12.55 -15.30 15.22
N LYS A 222 -11.64 -14.43 15.67
CA LYS A 222 -11.90 -13.59 16.85
C LYS A 222 -13.05 -12.63 16.55
N ARG A 223 -13.96 -12.40 17.51
CA ARG A 223 -15.09 -11.45 17.37
C ARG A 223 -14.68 -10.06 16.90
N GLU A 224 -13.53 -9.57 17.38
CA GLU A 224 -12.96 -8.28 16.96
C GLU A 224 -12.60 -8.18 15.47
N VAL A 225 -12.61 -9.28 14.71
CA VAL A 225 -12.36 -9.32 13.26
C VAL A 225 -13.67 -9.28 12.46
N THR A 226 -14.75 -9.84 13.00
CA THR A 226 -16.05 -9.95 12.33
C THR A 226 -16.95 -8.74 12.58
N ASP A 227 -16.73 -8.05 13.69
CA ASP A 227 -17.60 -7.03 14.26
C ASP A 227 -16.95 -5.64 14.23
N GLY A 228 -17.78 -4.60 14.31
CA GLY A 228 -17.34 -3.20 14.34
C GLY A 228 -17.27 -2.52 12.97
N GLU A 229 -16.95 -1.23 12.99
CA GLU A 229 -16.95 -0.36 11.81
C GLU A 229 -15.92 -0.80 10.77
N ASN A 230 -14.69 -1.09 11.18
CA ASN A 230 -13.62 -1.57 10.30
C ASN A 230 -13.97 -2.89 9.59
N ALA A 231 -14.65 -3.82 10.27
CA ALA A 231 -15.11 -5.06 9.66
C ALA A 231 -16.21 -4.82 8.60
N SER A 232 -17.11 -3.86 8.86
CA SER A 232 -18.14 -3.45 7.92
C SER A 232 -17.53 -2.76 6.69
N GLU A 233 -16.55 -1.89 6.89
CA GLU A 233 -15.82 -1.24 5.79
C GLU A 233 -15.07 -2.24 4.92
N ALA A 234 -14.34 -3.18 5.51
CA ALA A 234 -13.65 -4.24 4.78
C ALA A 234 -14.60 -5.06 3.90
N LYS A 235 -15.80 -5.42 4.43
CA LYS A 235 -16.85 -6.10 3.66
C LYS A 235 -17.34 -5.23 2.49
N LYS A 236 -17.56 -3.93 2.70
CA LYS A 236 -17.99 -2.99 1.64
C LYS A 236 -16.93 -2.89 0.54
N GLU A 237 -15.66 -2.76 0.90
CA GLU A 237 -14.56 -2.69 -0.06
C GLU A 237 -14.43 -3.99 -0.88
N LEU A 238 -14.57 -5.15 -0.25
CA LEU A 238 -14.58 -6.44 -0.94
C LEU A 238 -15.71 -6.54 -1.97
N ILE A 239 -16.92 -6.10 -1.61
CA ILE A 239 -18.08 -6.07 -2.52
C ILE A 239 -17.83 -5.12 -3.70
N LYS A 240 -17.28 -3.91 -3.45
CA LYS A 240 -16.92 -2.96 -4.50
C LYS A 240 -15.88 -3.55 -5.46
N ALA A 241 -14.86 -4.22 -4.93
CA ALA A 241 -13.82 -4.88 -5.72
C ALA A 241 -14.40 -5.98 -6.61
N GLY A 242 -15.29 -6.82 -6.07
CA GLY A 242 -16.01 -7.85 -6.83
C GLY A 242 -16.80 -7.27 -8.01
N ARG A 243 -17.61 -6.22 -7.76
CA ARG A 243 -18.38 -5.52 -8.79
C ARG A 243 -17.49 -4.92 -9.88
N ARG A 244 -16.31 -4.40 -9.51
CA ARG A 244 -15.33 -3.85 -10.47
C ARG A 244 -14.77 -4.96 -11.37
N GLN A 245 -14.44 -6.12 -10.81
CA GLN A 245 -13.98 -7.27 -11.59
C GLN A 245 -15.05 -7.80 -12.55
N GLU A 246 -16.30 -7.88 -12.10
CA GLU A 246 -17.43 -8.27 -12.95
C GLU A 246 -17.61 -7.32 -14.14
N ARG A 247 -17.59 -6.01 -13.89
CA ARG A 247 -17.66 -4.99 -14.95
C ARG A 247 -16.49 -5.08 -15.92
N ALA A 248 -15.28 -5.34 -15.43
CA ALA A 248 -14.10 -5.54 -16.28
C ALA A 248 -14.23 -6.80 -17.16
N LYS A 249 -14.71 -7.92 -16.61
CA LYS A 249 -14.99 -9.15 -17.35
C LYS A 249 -16.08 -8.95 -18.41
N GLN A 250 -17.14 -8.19 -18.10
CA GLN A 250 -18.20 -7.85 -19.06
C GLN A 250 -17.67 -6.98 -20.21
N LYS A 251 -16.85 -5.96 -19.92
CA LYS A 251 -16.20 -5.14 -20.96
C LYS A 251 -15.23 -5.93 -21.84
N ALA A 252 -14.50 -6.89 -21.27
CA ALA A 252 -13.61 -7.77 -22.03
C ALA A 252 -14.39 -8.70 -22.96
N LYS A 253 -15.52 -9.27 -22.50
CA LYS A 253 -16.42 -10.07 -23.35
C LYS A 253 -17.06 -9.25 -24.47
N ALA A 254 -17.46 -8.01 -24.21
CA ALA A 254 -18.06 -7.13 -25.22
C ALA A 254 -17.09 -6.74 -26.35
N LYS A 255 -15.78 -6.65 -26.06
CA LYS A 255 -14.73 -6.39 -27.08
C LYS A 255 -14.36 -7.60 -27.94
N GLN A 256 -14.77 -8.82 -27.55
CA GLN A 256 -14.49 -10.06 -28.27
C GLN A 256 -15.71 -10.61 -29.04
N ALA A 257 -16.85 -9.90 -29.04
CA ALA A 257 -18.01 -10.32 -29.83
C ALA A 257 -17.76 -10.03 -31.33
N PRO A 258 -18.02 -10.98 -32.24
CA PRO A 258 -17.79 -10.76 -33.66
C PRO A 258 -18.77 -9.71 -34.20
N THR A 259 -18.25 -8.76 -34.98
CA THR A 259 -19.07 -7.79 -35.73
C THR A 259 -19.88 -8.57 -36.77
N ILE A 260 -21.18 -8.74 -36.54
CA ILE A 260 -22.08 -9.27 -37.56
C ILE A 260 -22.19 -8.22 -38.67
N SER A 261 -21.48 -8.45 -39.76
CA SER A 261 -21.68 -7.74 -41.03
C SER A 261 -23.11 -7.97 -41.50
N GLN A 262 -23.93 -6.91 -41.48
CA GLN A 262 -25.25 -6.93 -42.10
C GLN A 262 -25.08 -7.04 -43.62
N ASN A 263 -25.36 -8.22 -44.18
CA ASN A 263 -25.64 -8.36 -45.61
C ASN A 263 -26.93 -7.59 -45.93
N LYS A 264 -26.81 -6.51 -46.71
CA LYS A 264 -27.93 -5.88 -47.39
C LYS A 264 -28.41 -6.81 -48.51
N ASN A 265 -29.65 -7.29 -48.43
CA ASN A 265 -30.35 -7.86 -49.56
C ASN A 265 -30.84 -6.73 -50.47
N ASP A 266 -30.36 -6.73 -51.71
CA ASP A 266 -30.92 -5.95 -52.81
C ASP A 266 -32.29 -6.53 -53.20
N PHE A 267 -33.35 -5.73 -53.06
CA PHE A 267 -34.60 -5.88 -53.80
C PHE A 267 -34.66 -4.69 -54.77
N LYS A 268 -34.51 -4.97 -56.07
CA LYS A 268 -34.78 -4.03 -57.16
C LYS A 268 -36.26 -4.10 -57.51
N GLU A 269 -36.91 -2.95 -57.50
CA GLU A 269 -38.27 -2.71 -57.96
C GLU A 269 -38.14 -1.81 -59.21
N ASP A 270 -38.31 -2.37 -60.41
CA ASP A 270 -38.33 -1.62 -61.67
C ASP A 270 -39.78 -1.56 -62.19
N LEU A 271 -40.27 -0.32 -62.34
CA LEU A 271 -41.59 0.05 -62.84
C LEU A 271 -41.73 -0.22 -64.35
N ALA A 272 -42.83 -0.85 -64.74
CA ALA A 272 -43.27 -0.95 -66.13
C ALA A 272 -44.27 0.17 -66.47
N ALA A 273 -43.99 0.94 -67.53
CA ALA A 273 -44.91 1.89 -68.13
C ALA A 273 -45.66 1.25 -69.33
N SER A 274 -46.97 1.49 -69.39
CA SER A 274 -47.92 0.97 -70.39
C SER A 274 -47.72 1.52 -71.81
N PRO A 275 -48.17 0.80 -72.87
CA PRO A 275 -48.14 1.25 -74.26
C PRO A 275 -49.45 1.97 -74.67
N PRO A 276 -49.45 2.75 -75.77
CA PRO A 276 -50.68 3.26 -76.39
C PRO A 276 -51.16 2.38 -77.54
N ASP A 277 -52.46 2.52 -77.84
CA ASP A 277 -53.26 1.70 -78.74
C ASP A 277 -53.16 2.11 -80.23
N GLU A 278 -53.33 1.08 -81.07
CA GLU A 278 -53.81 0.97 -82.46
C GLU A 278 -53.62 2.11 -83.50
N SER A 279 -53.02 1.77 -84.65
CA SER A 279 -53.79 1.42 -85.87
C SER A 279 -52.91 1.36 -87.13
N GLY A 280 -53.22 0.39 -88.00
CA GLY A 280 -53.24 0.62 -89.45
C GLY A 280 -52.04 0.14 -90.31
N SER A 281 -52.29 -0.95 -91.04
CA SER A 281 -52.01 -1.11 -92.49
C SER A 281 -50.56 -1.09 -93.01
N THR A 282 -50.13 -2.25 -93.55
CA THR A 282 -49.09 -2.43 -94.61
C THR A 282 -49.54 -1.78 -95.95
N PRO A 283 -48.82 -1.88 -97.11
CA PRO A 283 -47.46 -2.36 -97.48
C PRO A 283 -46.65 -1.23 -98.22
N VAL A 284 -45.39 -1.35 -98.68
CA VAL A 284 -44.73 -2.27 -99.64
C VAL A 284 -43.21 -2.20 -99.40
#